data_AF-A0A5J9UN78-F1
#
_entry.id   AF-A0A5J9UN78-F1
#
_cell.length_a   1.000
_cell.length_b   1.000
_cell.length_c   1.000
_cell.angle_alpha   90.00
_cell.angle_beta   90.00
_cell.angle_gamma   90.00
#
_symmetry.space_group_name_H-M   'P 1'
#
loop_
_entity.id
_entity.type
_entity.pdbx_description
1 polymer ?
#
loop_
_entity_poly.entity_id
_entity_poly.type
_entity_poly.pdbx_seq_one_letter_code
_entity_poly.pdbx_strand_id
1 'polypeptide(L)'
;MPTFNKMLVVAGFALALLLALYSAEATKLCETRTKEECRINKHCAFKCKHKLGYTGGHCSKMEKHTDTSHHHHHHHHRHHNHHHRCICTKPCNGSSMGMFN
;
A
#
# COMPACT_ATOMS: atom_id res chain seq x y z
N MET A 1 -22.85 -42.96 -16.64
CA MET A 1 -21.79 -41.99 -17.01
C MET A 1 -21.73 -40.86 -15.97
N PRO A 2 -20.89 -40.93 -14.91
CA PRO A 2 -20.78 -39.85 -13.91
C PRO A 2 -19.40 -39.16 -13.87
N THR A 3 -18.46 -39.57 -14.73
CA THR A 3 -17.04 -39.16 -14.69
C THR A 3 -16.78 -37.77 -15.27
N PHE A 4 -17.59 -37.30 -16.23
CA PHE A 4 -17.41 -35.99 -16.88
C PHE A 4 -17.53 -34.82 -15.90
N ASN A 5 -18.49 -34.86 -14.97
CA ASN A 5 -18.71 -33.78 -14.01
C ASN A 5 -17.52 -33.63 -13.04
N LYS A 6 -16.87 -34.74 -12.67
CA LYS A 6 -15.70 -34.70 -11.77
C LYS A 6 -14.49 -34.05 -12.44
N MET A 7 -14.26 -34.35 -13.72
CA MET A 7 -13.16 -33.74 -14.48
C MET A 7 -13.37 -32.23 -14.69
N LEU A 8 -14.62 -31.81 -14.92
CA LEU A 8 -14.96 -30.40 -15.10
C LEU A 8 -14.74 -29.57 -13.84
N VAL A 9 -15.10 -30.12 -12.68
CA VAL A 9 -14.90 -29.45 -11.37
C VAL A 9 -13.41 -29.32 -11.05
N VAL A 10 -12.61 -30.36 -11.30
CA VAL A 10 -11.16 -30.32 -11.06
C VAL A 10 -10.47 -29.33 -11.98
N ALA A 11 -10.82 -29.32 -13.28
CA ALA A 11 -10.27 -28.37 -14.24
C ALA A 11 -10.65 -26.92 -13.89
N GLY A 12 -11.90 -26.67 -13.49
CA GLY A 12 -12.35 -25.35 -13.07
C GLY A 12 -11.64 -24.84 -11.82
N PHE A 13 -11.44 -25.71 -10.83
CA PHE A 13 -10.72 -25.36 -9.60
C PHE A 13 -9.23 -25.06 -9.87
N ALA A 14 -8.58 -25.86 -10.71
CA ALA A 14 -7.19 -25.62 -11.12
C ALA A 14 -7.03 -24.28 -11.86
N LEU A 15 -7.98 -23.94 -12.75
CA LEU A 15 -7.97 -22.67 -13.47
C LEU A 15 -8.17 -21.47 -12.52
N ALA A 16 -9.08 -21.59 -11.56
CA ALA A 16 -9.31 -20.56 -10.54
C ALA A 16 -8.06 -20.33 -9.67
N LEU A 17 -7.35 -21.40 -9.30
CA LEU A 17 -6.08 -21.29 -8.56
C LEU A 17 -5.00 -20.60 -9.39
N LEU A 18 -4.88 -20.93 -10.67
CA LEU A 18 -3.93 -20.27 -11.57
C LEU A 18 -4.21 -18.77 -11.71
N LEU A 19 -5.48 -18.38 -11.85
CA LEU A 19 -5.88 -16.97 -11.90
C LEU A 19 -5.62 -16.22 -10.58
N ALA A 20 -5.85 -16.88 -9.45
CA ALA A 20 -5.56 -16.32 -8.12
C ALA A 20 -4.05 -16.14 -7.90
N LEU A 21 -3.23 -17.05 -8.40
CA LEU A 21 -1.76 -16.96 -8.32
C LEU A 21 -1.22 -15.88 -9.27
N TYR A 22 -1.78 -15.74 -10.47
CA TYR A 22 -1.36 -14.74 -11.45
C TYR A 22 -1.71 -13.30 -11.04
N SER A 23 -2.74 -13.12 -10.20
CA SER A 23 -3.17 -11.79 -9.74
C SER A 23 -2.46 -11.32 -8.46
N ALA A 24 -1.62 -12.15 -7.85
CA ALA A 24 -0.95 -11.85 -6.60
C ALA A 24 0.46 -11.26 -6.77
N GLU A 25 0.68 -10.41 -7.76
CA GLU A 25 1.86 -9.54 -7.75
C GLU A 25 1.62 -8.37 -6.79
N ALA A 26 1.92 -8.58 -5.51
CA ALA A 26 1.99 -7.50 -4.54
C ALA A 26 3.18 -6.60 -4.90
N THR A 27 2.93 -5.57 -5.70
CA THR A 27 3.93 -4.56 -6.06
C THR A 27 4.52 -3.98 -4.78
N LYS A 28 5.80 -4.27 -4.50
CA LYS A 28 6.50 -3.69 -3.36
C LYS A 28 6.50 -2.16 -3.52
N LEU A 29 5.82 -1.47 -2.60
CA LEU A 29 5.86 -0.02 -2.52
C LEU A 29 7.07 0.42 -1.70
N CYS A 30 7.84 1.32 -2.27
CA CYS A 30 8.92 2.04 -1.65
C CYS A 30 8.41 3.36 -1.10
N GLU A 31 8.85 3.68 0.10
CA GLU A 31 8.46 4.89 0.81
C GLU A 31 9.61 5.90 0.78
N THR A 32 9.28 7.18 0.59
CA THR A 32 10.25 8.27 0.66
C THR A 32 9.70 9.35 1.59
N ARG A 33 10.42 9.58 2.69
CA ARG A 33 10.07 10.63 3.66
C ARG A 33 10.38 11.99 3.07
N THR A 34 9.38 12.86 3.06
CA THR A 34 9.57 14.27 2.74
C THR A 34 9.91 15.07 4.01
N LYS A 35 10.43 16.29 3.83
CA LYS A 35 10.59 17.26 4.92
C LYS A 35 9.30 18.04 5.20
N GLU A 36 8.24 17.82 4.43
CA GLU A 36 6.99 18.56 4.54
C GLU A 36 6.16 18.02 5.70
N GLU A 37 5.70 18.94 6.54
CA GLU A 37 4.67 18.64 7.52
C GLU A 37 3.34 18.37 6.81
N CYS A 38 2.54 17.48 7.38
CA CYS A 38 1.21 17.23 6.86
C CYS A 38 0.23 16.95 7.99
N ARG A 39 -1.04 17.27 7.75
CA ARG A 39 -2.14 17.02 8.70
C ARG A 39 -3.21 16.10 8.12
N ILE A 40 -3.24 16.00 6.79
CA ILE A 40 -4.30 15.31 6.06
C ILE A 40 -3.63 14.42 5.00
N ASN A 41 -3.88 13.10 5.09
CA ASN A 41 -3.33 12.11 4.15
C ASN A 41 -3.63 12.47 2.69
N LYS A 42 -4.86 12.91 2.39
CA LYS A 42 -5.28 13.29 1.04
C LYS A 42 -4.40 14.40 0.44
N HIS A 43 -3.99 15.38 1.24
CA HIS A 43 -3.15 16.49 0.79
C HIS A 43 -1.73 15.99 0.50
N CYS A 44 -1.18 15.14 1.36
CA CYS A 44 0.11 14.49 1.13
C CYS A 44 0.08 13.61 -0.13
N ALA A 45 -0.94 12.77 -0.28
CA ALA A 45 -1.11 11.91 -1.46
C ALA A 45 -1.18 12.71 -2.76
N PHE A 46 -1.96 13.79 -2.79
CA PHE A 46 -2.07 14.67 -3.95
C PHE A 46 -0.72 15.27 -4.34
N LYS A 47 0.00 15.86 -3.38
CA LYS A 47 1.34 16.41 -3.61
C LYS A 47 2.34 15.35 -4.09
N CYS A 48 2.31 14.15 -3.51
CA CYS A 48 3.18 13.07 -3.93
C CYS A 48 2.87 12.63 -5.36
N LYS A 49 1.60 12.52 -5.76
CA LYS A 49 1.21 12.20 -7.15
C LYS A 49 1.66 13.25 -8.17
N HIS A 50 1.82 14.51 -7.77
CA HIS A 50 2.42 15.55 -8.61
C HIS A 50 3.93 15.37 -8.82
N LYS A 51 4.61 14.54 -8.02
CA LYS A 51 6.03 14.21 -8.20
C LYS A 51 6.14 13.00 -9.14
N LEU A 52 7.04 13.10 -10.11
CA LEU A 52 7.24 12.04 -11.10
C LEU A 52 7.59 10.71 -10.42
N GLY A 53 6.86 9.64 -10.78
CA GLY A 53 7.13 8.27 -10.32
C GLY A 53 6.50 7.88 -8.98
N TYR A 54 5.77 8.77 -8.31
CA TYR A 54 5.04 8.43 -7.07
C TYR A 54 3.57 8.14 -7.36
N THR A 55 3.03 7.10 -6.71
CA THR A 55 1.65 6.64 -6.89
C THR A 55 0.73 7.11 -5.76
N GLY A 56 1.30 7.60 -4.65
CA GLY A 56 0.52 8.08 -3.51
C GLY A 56 1.39 8.61 -2.38
N GLY A 57 0.77 8.77 -1.22
CA GLY A 57 1.44 9.20 -0.01
C GLY A 57 0.50 9.30 1.19
N HIS A 58 1.06 9.33 2.39
CA HIS A 58 0.30 9.44 3.64
C HIS A 58 1.09 10.21 4.70
N CYS A 59 0.39 10.70 5.71
CA CYS A 59 1.00 11.34 6.87
C CYS A 59 1.43 10.29 7.89
N SER A 60 2.70 10.30 8.24
CA SER A 60 3.22 9.46 9.32
C SER A 60 3.72 10.33 10.46
N LYS A 61 3.45 9.89 11.69
CA LYS A 61 3.99 10.58 12.88
C LYS A 61 5.51 10.46 12.83
N MET A 62 6.20 11.57 13.07
CA MET A 62 7.59 11.42 13.45
C MET A 62 7.63 10.78 14.83
N GLU A 63 8.00 9.51 14.92
CA GLU A 63 8.59 9.03 16.17
C GLU A 63 9.89 9.83 16.34
N LYS A 64 9.88 10.75 17.31
CA LYS A 64 11.13 11.11 17.95
C LYS A 64 11.62 9.79 18.56
N HIS A 65 12.80 9.31 18.18
CA HIS A 65 13.46 8.23 18.90
C HIS A 65 13.65 8.70 20.35
N THR A 66 12.68 8.40 21.20
CA THR A 66 12.85 8.29 22.63
C THR A 66 12.64 6.81 22.91
N ASP A 67 13.74 6.13 23.18
CA ASP A 67 13.80 4.77 23.67
C ASP A 67 12.84 4.61 24.85
N THR A 68 11.63 4.13 24.63
CA THR A 68 10.83 3.48 25.67
C THR A 68 9.76 2.61 25.02
N SER A 69 10.08 1.32 24.93
CA SER A 69 9.13 0.23 24.87
C SER A 69 8.05 0.45 25.93
N HIS A 70 6.78 0.57 25.55
CA HIS A 70 5.65 0.01 26.32
C HIS A 70 4.40 -0.10 25.43
N HIS A 71 3.95 -1.34 25.32
CA HIS A 71 2.70 -1.78 24.71
C HIS A 71 1.50 -1.15 25.43
N HIS A 72 0.61 -0.42 24.72
CA HIS A 72 -0.78 -0.29 25.15
C HIS A 72 -1.72 0.03 23.98
N HIS A 73 -2.70 -0.86 23.80
CA HIS A 73 -3.92 -0.68 23.03
C HIS A 73 -4.74 0.47 23.63
N HIS A 74 -5.02 1.54 22.87
CA HIS A 74 -6.11 2.47 23.19
C HIS A 74 -6.66 3.16 21.94
N HIS A 75 -7.93 2.87 21.64
CA HIS A 75 -8.78 3.67 20.75
C HIS A 75 -8.99 5.06 21.39
N HIS A 76 -8.43 6.11 20.79
CA HIS A 76 -8.84 7.48 21.06
C HIS A 76 -8.81 8.31 19.78
N HIS A 77 -9.95 8.91 19.45
CA HIS A 77 -10.03 10.12 18.63
C HIS A 77 -9.28 11.24 19.36
N ARG A 78 -7.96 11.37 19.12
CA ARG A 78 -7.17 12.48 19.63
C ARG A 78 -6.82 13.41 18.47
N HIS A 79 -7.35 14.63 18.54
CA HIS A 79 -6.79 15.82 17.87
C HIS A 79 -5.42 16.11 18.47
N HIS A 80 -4.47 15.25 18.20
CA HIS A 80 -3.09 15.51 18.55
C HIS A 80 -2.48 16.42 17.49
N ASN A 81 -1.94 17.55 17.94
CA ASN A 81 -1.08 18.43 17.15
C ASN A 81 0.29 17.74 16.93
N HIS A 82 0.27 16.53 16.37
CA HIS A 82 1.46 15.78 16.03
C HIS A 82 2.04 16.40 14.77
N HIS A 83 3.32 16.75 14.82
CA HIS A 83 4.10 17.05 13.62
C HIS A 83 4.23 15.76 12.81
N HIS A 84 3.25 15.47 11.95
CA HIS A 84 3.35 14.38 10.99
C HIS A 84 4.15 14.87 9.78
N ARG A 85 4.98 13.99 9.22
CA ARG A 85 5.62 14.24 7.93
C ARG A 85 4.93 13.46 6.83
N CYS A 86 4.94 14.06 5.64
CA CYS A 86 4.42 13.41 4.45
C CYS A 86 5.41 12.36 3.96
N ILE A 87 4.93 11.13 3.78
CA ILE A 87 5.64 10.01 3.16
C ILE A 87 5.03 9.78 1.79
N CYS A 88 5.84 9.85 0.74
CA CYS A 88 5.41 9.53 -0.61
C CYS A 88 5.72 8.07 -0.93
N THR A 89 4.79 7.38 -1.60
CA THR A 89 4.92 5.97 -1.98
C THR A 89 5.08 5.84 -3.48
N LYS A 90 6.01 4.99 -3.93
CA LYS A 90 6.24 4.66 -5.33
C LYS A 90 6.51 3.16 -5.48
N PRO A 91 6.27 2.54 -6.64
CA PRO A 91 6.76 1.18 -6.89
C PRO A 91 8.30 1.14 -6.77
N CYS A 92 8.84 0.19 -6.00
CA CYS A 92 10.29 0.09 -5.75
C CYS A 92 11.11 -0.13 -7.01
N ASN A 93 10.54 -0.79 -8.02
CA ASN A 93 11.28 -1.34 -9.14
C ASN A 93 11.08 -0.59 -10.46
N GLY A 94 10.85 0.73 -10.41
CA GLY A 94 10.73 1.52 -11.64
C GLY A 94 9.66 0.99 -12.59
N SER A 95 8.65 0.28 -12.08
CA SER A 95 7.43 -0.05 -12.81
C SER A 95 6.68 1.26 -13.01
N SER A 96 7.21 2.10 -13.90
CA SER A 96 6.38 2.86 -14.80
C SER A 96 5.39 1.88 -15.39
N MET A 97 4.19 1.81 -14.82
CA MET A 97 2.99 1.62 -15.60
C MET A 97 2.88 2.86 -16.52
N GLY A 98 3.81 2.92 -17.47
CA GLY A 98 3.64 3.65 -18.71
C GLY A 98 2.74 2.78 -19.55
N MET A 99 1.51 3.25 -19.70
CA MET A 99 0.77 3.22 -20.97
C MET A 99 0.60 1.82 -21.60
N PHE A 100 -0.50 1.15 -21.22
CA PHE A 100 -1.32 0.50 -22.25
C PHE A 100 -2.26 1.56 -22.84
N ASN A 101 -1.75 2.28 -23.84
CA ASN A 101 -2.42 2.75 -25.07
C ASN A 101 -1.58 3.83 -25.74
#